data_AF-A0A2W1AUW0-F1
#
_entry.id   AF-A0A2W1AUW0-F1
#
_cell.length_a   1.000
_cell.length_b   1.000
_cell.length_c   1.000
_cell.angle_alpha   90.00
_cell.angle_beta   90.00
_cell.angle_gamma   90.00
#
_symmetry.space_group_name_H-M   'P 1'
#
loop_
_entity.id
_entity.type
_entity.pdbx_description
1 polymer ?
#
loop_
_entity_poly.entity_id
_entity_poly.type
_entity_poly.pdbx_seq_one_letter_code
_entity_poly.pdbx_strand_id
1 'polypeptide(L)' 'MPEWWLEAMLPGITFTILFIIWIVLPSRPEEPDIGSKIRMLFKDDKND' A
#
# COMPACT_ATOMS: atom_id res chain seq x y z
N MET A 1 -19.07 -21.67 9.13
CA MET A 1 -18.15 -20.51 9.15
C MET A 1 -18.77 -19.48 10.08
N PRO A 2 -18.04 -18.91 11.04
CA PRO A 2 -18.61 -17.92 11.95
C PRO A 2 -19.00 -16.65 11.18
N GLU A 3 -20.09 -16.00 11.58
CA GLU A 3 -20.61 -14.81 10.88
C GLU A 3 -19.61 -13.65 10.89
N TRP A 4 -18.89 -13.46 12.00
CA TRP A 4 -17.81 -12.47 12.15
C TRP A 4 -16.64 -12.66 11.18
N TRP A 5 -16.47 -13.86 10.63
CA TRP A 5 -15.36 -14.18 9.74
C TRP A 5 -15.54 -13.50 8.39
N LEU A 6 -16.77 -13.46 7.88
CA LEU A 6 -17.09 -12.77 6.62
C LEU A 6 -16.98 -11.25 6.78
N GLU A 7 -17.48 -10.73 7.91
CA GLU A 7 -17.45 -9.31 8.27
C GLU A 7 -16.03 -8.77 8.40
N ALA A 8 -15.07 -9.58 8.86
CA ALA A 8 -13.67 -9.19 8.95
C ALA A 8 -12.89 -9.38 7.63
N MET A 9 -13.21 -10.41 6.86
CA MET A 9 -12.50 -10.71 5.60
C MET A 9 -12.80 -9.69 4.50
N LEU A 10 -14.05 -9.24 4.39
CA LEU A 10 -14.46 -8.29 3.35
C LEU A 10 -13.67 -6.95 3.42
N PRO A 11 -13.60 -6.25 4.57
CA PRO A 11 -12.80 -5.03 4.69
C PRO A 11 -11.30 -5.32 4.63
N GLY A 12 -10.85 -6.48 5.14
CA GLY A 12 -9.45 -6.89 5.08
C GLY A 12 -8.95 -7.01 3.63
N ILE A 13 -9.67 -7.78 2.81
CA ILE A 13 -9.32 -7.97 1.39
C ILE A 13 -9.40 -6.64 0.64
N THR A 14 -10.43 -5.84 0.88
CA THR A 14 -10.59 -4.52 0.24
C THR A 14 -9.41 -3.60 0.56
N PHE A 15 -9.01 -3.53 1.84
CA PHE A 15 -7.86 -2.74 2.26
C PHE A 15 -6.56 -3.26 1.63
N THR A 16 -6.34 -4.57 1.62
CA THR A 16 -5.14 -5.19 1.01
C THR A 16 -5.04 -4.87 -0.49
N ILE A 17 -6.14 -4.97 -1.23
CA ILE A 17 -6.16 -4.65 -2.67
C ILE A 17 -5.83 -3.17 -2.89
N LEU A 18 -6.50 -2.27 -2.16
CA LEU A 18 -6.23 -0.82 -2.25
C LEU A 18 -4.79 -0.47 -1.87
N PHE A 19 -4.24 -1.13 -0.85
CA PHE A 19 -2.87 -0.94 -0.40
C PHE A 19 -1.85 -1.40 -1.46
N ILE A 20 -2.08 -2.56 -2.10
CA ILE A 20 -1.24 -3.02 -3.22
C ILE A 20 -1.30 -2.03 -4.38
N ILE A 21 -2.50 -1.57 -4.76
CA ILE A 21 -2.66 -0.57 -5.82
C ILE A 21 -1.87 0.69 -5.47
N TRP A 22 -1.97 1.18 -4.23
CA TRP A 22 -1.23 2.35 -3.77
C TRP A 22 0.30 2.15 -3.83
N ILE A 23 0.82 0.97 -3.49
CA ILE A 23 2.26 0.66 -3.59
C ILE A 23 2.72 0.60 -5.05
N VAL A 24 1.96 -0.09 -5.90
CA VAL A 24 2.35 -0.41 -7.28
C VAL A 24 2.19 0.80 -8.20
N LEU A 25 1.15 1.62 -7.98
CA LEU A 25 0.89 2.75 -8.85
C LEU A 25 2.02 3.78 -8.69
N PRO A 26 2.65 4.21 -9.81
CA PRO A 26 3.65 5.26 -9.74
C PRO A 26 2.97 6.59 -9.36
N SER A 27 3.51 7.23 -8.33
CA SER A 27 3.13 8.59 -7.95
C SER A 27 3.41 9.54 -9.12
N ARG A 28 2.54 10.54 -9.32
CA ARG A 28 2.71 11.54 -10.37
C ARG A 28 3.90 12.42 -10.01
N PRO A 29 4.77 12.76 -10.98
CA PRO A 29 6.05 13.43 -10.71
C PRO A 29 5.94 14.85 -10.13
N GLU A 30 4.74 15.42 -10.06
CA GLU A 30 4.50 16.82 -9.68
C GLU A 30 3.93 17.00 -8.27
N GLU A 31 3.66 15.92 -7.52
CA GLU A 31 3.14 16.01 -6.14
C GLU A 31 4.02 15.24 -5.14
N PRO A 32 4.35 15.84 -3.97
CA PRO A 32 5.08 15.14 -2.91
C PRO A 32 4.16 14.12 -2.23
N ASP A 33 4.00 12.95 -2.85
CA ASP A 33 3.24 11.84 -2.28
C ASP A 33 3.99 11.11 -1.17
N ILE A 34 3.26 10.73 -0.11
CA ILE A 34 3.76 9.89 1.00
C ILE A 34 4.38 8.58 0.47
N GLY A 35 3.80 8.01 -0.60
CA GLY A 35 4.31 6.81 -1.25
C GLY A 35 5.68 7.02 -1.93
N SER A 36 5.94 8.22 -2.46
CA SER A 36 7.22 8.58 -3.06
C SER A 36 8.34 8.63 -2.00
N LYS A 37 8.05 9.24 -0.82
CA LYS A 37 8.98 9.30 0.31
C LYS A 37 9.37 7.92 0.85
N ILE A 38 8.40 7.02 1.03
CA ILE A 38 8.66 5.66 1.51
C ILE A 38 9.52 4.90 0.49
N ARG A 39 9.20 5.03 -0.81
CA ARG A 39 9.98 4.39 -1.87
C ARG A 39 11.42 4.93 -1.96
N MET A 40 11.62 6.22 -1.69
CA MET A 40 12.94 6.84 -1.62
C MET A 40 13.77 6.31 -0.46
N LEU A 41 13.17 6.16 0.73
CA LEU A 41 13.82 5.53 1.91
C LEU A 41 14.25 4.08 1.64
N PHE A 42 13.37 3.25 1.05
CA PHE A 42 13.72 1.87 0.70
C PHE A 42 14.75 1.75 -0.43
N LYS A 43 14.84 2.75 -1.32
CA LYS A 43 15.85 2.77 -2.38
C LYS A 43 17.23 3.16 -1.85
N ASP A 44 17.28 4.04 -0.85
CA ASP A 44 18.51 4.46 -0.20
C ASP A 44 19.16 3.32 0.60
N ASP A 45 18.34 2.55 1.33
CA ASP A 45 18.76 1.39 2.15
C ASP A 45 19.46 0.26 1.35
N LYS A 46 19.25 0.19 0.04
CA LYS A 46 19.83 -0.86 -0.82
C LYS A 46 21.21 -0.51 -1.39
N ASN A 47 21.70 0.70 -1.14
CA ASN A 47 22.96 1.23 -1.68
C ASN A 47 24.11 1.33 -0.65
N ASP A 48 23.88 0.93 0.60
CA ASP A 48 24.92 0.65 1.62
C ASP A 48 25.18 -0.87 1.72
#